data_AF-A0A956SEG7-F1
#
_entry.id   AF-A0A956SEG7-F1
#
_cell.length_a   1.000
_cell.length_b   1.000
_cell.length_c   1.000
_cell.angle_alpha   90.00
_cell.angle_beta   90.00
_cell.angle_gamma   90.00
#
_symmetry.space_group_name_H-M   'P 1'
#
loop_
_entity.id
_entity.type
_entity.pdbx_description
1 polymer ?
#
loop_
_entity_poly.entity_id
_entity_poly.type
_entity_poly.pdbx_seq_one_letter_code
_entity_poly.pdbx_strand_id
1 'polypeptide(L)'
;MKARQKAPQAVDARIVASIHSRGRGSVFVPADFLDIGSREAVDVALHRLARLGTIRRLARGLYDFPKEHPVLGPLAPSAEDIARALAGRDRTRLQPAGAYAANALGLSEQVPAKVVFLTDGPARTVKVGPTTIQLRRTTPKNMEAAGRLSGLLIQALRELGQEHVTQERREHLKRTIPADKRRELLKDLRLAPAWMHPIFRELAEEEA
;
A
#
# COMPACT_ATOMS: atom_id res chain seq x y z
N MET A 1 38.58 0.74 23.53
CA MET A 1 37.46 0.36 24.44
C MET A 1 36.43 -0.42 23.63
N LYS A 2 36.33 -1.74 23.81
CA LYS A 2 35.31 -2.57 23.15
C LYS A 2 33.97 -2.35 23.86
N ALA A 3 32.96 -1.88 23.13
CA ALA A 3 31.60 -1.79 23.65
C ALA A 3 31.14 -3.20 24.04
N ARG A 4 30.83 -3.42 25.33
CA ARG A 4 30.20 -4.65 25.80
C ARG A 4 28.82 -4.77 25.13
N GLN A 5 28.69 -5.68 24.16
CA GLN A 5 27.39 -6.12 23.67
C GLN A 5 26.65 -6.81 24.83
N LYS A 6 25.70 -6.09 25.42
CA LYS A 6 24.76 -6.64 26.40
C LYS A 6 23.86 -7.63 25.66
N ALA A 7 23.66 -8.82 26.20
CA ALA A 7 22.80 -9.84 25.58
C ALA A 7 21.41 -9.24 25.24
N PRO A 8 20.84 -9.55 24.07
CA PRO A 8 19.53 -9.02 23.69
C PRO A 8 18.49 -9.43 24.73
N GLN A 9 17.66 -8.49 25.18
CA GLN A 9 16.53 -8.81 26.05
C GLN A 9 15.60 -9.80 25.33
N ALA A 10 14.88 -10.64 26.07
CA ALA A 10 14.01 -11.66 25.48
C ALA A 10 13.00 -11.10 24.46
N VAL A 11 12.53 -9.86 24.67
CA VAL A 11 11.65 -9.14 23.72
C VAL A 11 12.38 -8.79 22.42
N ASP A 12 13.58 -8.21 22.50
CA ASP A 12 14.39 -7.83 21.34
C ASP A 12 14.65 -9.06 20.45
N ALA A 13 15.07 -10.18 21.04
CA ALA A 13 15.35 -11.42 20.31
C ALA A 13 14.11 -11.99 19.59
N ARG A 14 12.94 -11.96 20.26
CA ARG A 14 11.68 -12.42 19.68
C ARG A 14 11.19 -11.50 18.55
N ILE A 15 11.34 -10.18 18.68
CA ILE A 15 11.04 -9.23 17.60
C ILE A 15 11.96 -9.48 16.41
N VAL A 16 13.26 -9.65 16.64
CA VAL A 16 14.25 -9.96 15.58
C VAL A 16 13.88 -11.25 14.85
N ALA A 17 13.56 -12.33 15.57
CA ALA A 17 13.10 -13.57 14.95
C ALA A 17 11.82 -13.37 14.11
N SER A 18 10.86 -12.58 14.61
CA SER A 18 9.61 -12.26 13.90
C SER A 18 9.83 -11.44 12.62
N ILE A 19 10.71 -10.44 12.62
CA ILE A 19 10.97 -9.65 11.41
C ILE A 19 11.83 -10.41 10.39
N HIS A 20 12.71 -11.31 10.84
CA HIS A 20 13.46 -12.19 9.95
C HIS A 20 12.54 -13.16 9.21
N SER A 21 11.53 -13.72 9.88
CA SER A 21 10.56 -14.60 9.21
C SER A 21 9.66 -13.87 8.20
N ARG A 22 9.41 -12.56 8.40
CA ARG A 22 8.73 -11.70 7.41
C ARG A 22 9.61 -11.34 6.20
N GLY A 23 10.93 -11.43 6.34
CA GLY A 23 11.90 -11.10 5.30
C GLY A 23 12.23 -9.60 5.19
N ARG A 24 13.33 -9.31 4.48
CA ARG A 24 13.79 -7.94 4.21
C ARG A 24 12.78 -7.19 3.33
N GLY A 25 12.60 -5.91 3.63
CA GLY A 25 11.61 -5.02 3.02
C GLY A 25 10.27 -5.02 3.74
N SER A 26 10.08 -5.88 4.75
CA SER A 26 8.84 -5.90 5.53
C SER A 26 8.67 -4.61 6.32
N VAL A 27 7.45 -4.09 6.32
CA VAL A 27 7.04 -2.89 7.08
C VAL A 27 6.12 -3.31 8.22
N PHE A 28 6.28 -2.70 9.38
CA PHE A 28 5.54 -3.08 10.58
C PHE A 28 5.34 -1.92 11.55
N VAL A 29 4.35 -2.10 12.42
CA VAL A 29 3.98 -1.17 13.49
C VAL A 29 4.14 -1.86 14.85
N PRO A 30 4.28 -1.12 15.97
CA PRO A 30 4.37 -1.71 17.31
C PRO A 30 3.22 -2.67 17.65
N ALA A 31 2.02 -2.41 17.13
CA ALA A 31 0.86 -3.27 17.34
C ALA A 31 1.04 -4.70 16.78
N ASP A 32 1.97 -4.91 15.86
CA ASP A 32 2.26 -6.22 15.28
C ASP A 32 3.02 -7.17 16.23
N PHE A 33 3.46 -6.67 17.39
CA PHE A 33 4.28 -7.42 18.36
C PHE A 33 3.68 -7.45 19.77
N LEU A 34 2.39 -7.13 19.93
CA LEU A 34 1.72 -7.14 21.24
C LEU A 34 1.62 -8.55 21.85
N ASP A 35 1.76 -9.60 21.04
CA ASP A 35 1.89 -11.00 21.47
C ASP A 35 3.30 -11.35 22.00
N ILE A 36 4.27 -10.46 21.82
CA ILE A 36 5.65 -10.63 22.28
C ILE A 36 5.88 -9.97 23.65
N GLY A 37 5.22 -8.84 23.93
CA GLY A 37 5.36 -8.12 25.19
C GLY A 37 4.42 -6.92 25.31
N SER A 38 4.49 -6.22 26.45
CA SER A 38 3.70 -5.00 26.67
C SER A 38 4.05 -3.92 25.65
N ARG A 39 3.15 -2.95 25.47
CA ARG A 39 3.35 -1.86 24.51
C ARG A 39 4.65 -1.09 24.78
N GLU A 40 4.94 -0.82 26.05
CA GLU A 40 6.12 -0.09 26.51
C GLU A 40 7.39 -0.90 26.23
N ALA A 41 7.36 -2.21 26.51
CA ALA A 41 8.49 -3.11 26.26
C ALA A 41 8.79 -3.21 24.76
N VAL A 42 7.75 -3.30 23.91
CA VAL A 42 7.87 -3.32 22.45
C VAL A 42 8.44 -1.99 21.95
N ASP A 43 7.94 -0.85 22.41
CA ASP A 43 8.42 0.46 21.96
C ASP A 43 9.90 0.67 22.34
N VAL A 44 10.32 0.26 23.54
CA VAL A 44 11.72 0.29 23.97
C VAL A 44 12.59 -0.64 23.12
N ALA A 45 12.13 -1.87 22.84
CA ALA A 45 12.85 -2.82 22.03
C ALA A 45 13.03 -2.32 20.58
N LEU A 46 11.97 -1.83 19.94
CA LEU A 46 12.03 -1.23 18.60
C LEU A 46 12.96 -0.01 18.57
N HIS A 47 12.93 0.84 19.60
CA HIS A 47 13.87 1.95 19.70
C HIS A 47 15.33 1.49 19.74
N ARG A 48 15.64 0.45 20.54
CA ARG A 48 16.99 -0.13 20.60
C ARG A 48 17.40 -0.74 19.27
N LEU A 49 16.55 -1.56 18.65
CA LEU A 49 16.82 -2.19 17.35
C LEU A 49 17.05 -1.15 16.25
N ALA A 50 16.32 -0.04 16.28
CA ALA A 50 16.53 1.07 15.35
C ALA A 50 17.88 1.76 15.60
N ARG A 51 18.28 1.97 16.86
CA ARG A 51 19.61 2.53 17.21
C ARG A 51 20.76 1.61 16.82
N LEU A 52 20.54 0.30 16.85
CA LEU A 52 21.53 -0.70 16.41
C LEU A 52 21.61 -0.83 14.88
N GLY A 53 20.69 -0.21 14.13
CA GLY A 53 20.62 -0.33 12.67
C GLY A 53 20.00 -1.64 12.17
N THR A 54 19.48 -2.49 13.07
CA THR A 54 18.80 -3.74 12.69
C THR A 54 17.51 -3.47 11.92
N ILE A 55 16.79 -2.42 12.31
CA ILE A 55 15.57 -1.93 11.65
C ILE A 55 15.73 -0.45 11.35
N ARG A 56 14.96 0.08 10.40
CA ARG A 56 14.92 1.52 10.12
C ARG A 56 13.56 2.07 10.53
N ARG A 57 13.59 3.25 11.16
CA ARG A 57 12.38 4.00 11.51
C ARG A 57 11.98 4.87 10.32
N LEU A 58 10.84 4.56 9.72
CA LEU A 58 10.29 5.33 8.59
C LEU A 58 9.56 6.58 9.08
N ALA A 59 8.80 6.44 10.17
CA ALA A 59 8.08 7.52 10.83
C ALA A 59 7.76 7.14 12.30
N ARG A 60 7.04 8.00 13.01
CA ARG A 60 6.60 7.68 14.38
C ARG A 60 5.68 6.45 14.37
N GLY A 61 6.16 5.36 14.98
CA GLY A 61 5.38 4.11 15.09
C GLY A 61 5.34 3.28 13.81
N LEU A 62 6.21 3.57 12.84
CA LEU A 62 6.30 2.84 11.58
C LEU A 62 7.77 2.53 11.28
N TYR A 63 8.06 1.26 11.03
CA TYR A 63 9.42 0.74 10.86
C TYR A 63 9.47 -0.22 9.68
N ASP A 64 10.64 -0.40 9.10
CA ASP A 64 10.92 -1.49 8.17
C ASP A 64 12.14 -2.30 8.58
N PHE A 65 12.19 -3.54 8.10
CA PHE A 65 13.41 -4.34 8.10
C PHE A 65 14.15 -4.07 6.77
N PRO A 66 15.27 -3.32 6.76
CA PRO A 66 15.82 -2.76 5.52
C PRO A 66 16.16 -3.83 4.48
N LYS A 67 15.80 -3.55 3.23
CA LYS A 67 16.24 -4.30 2.05
C LYS A 67 17.34 -3.50 1.36
N GLU A 68 18.46 -4.17 1.12
CA GLU A 68 19.59 -3.60 0.39
C GLU A 68 19.55 -4.05 -1.07
N HIS A 69 19.84 -3.14 -1.98
CA HIS A 69 20.16 -3.47 -3.37
C HIS A 69 21.69 -3.39 -3.55
N PRO A 70 22.34 -4.34 -4.25
CA PRO A 70 23.79 -4.35 -4.41
C PRO A 70 24.39 -3.04 -4.96
N VAL A 71 23.62 -2.34 -5.81
CA VAL A 71 24.06 -1.09 -6.47
C VAL A 71 23.40 0.16 -5.90
N LEU A 72 22.12 0.09 -5.52
CA LEU A 72 21.33 1.28 -5.13
C LEU A 72 21.42 1.53 -3.61
N GLY A 73 21.95 0.57 -2.85
CA GLY A 73 21.96 0.63 -1.40
C GLY A 73 20.57 0.43 -0.79
N PRO A 74 20.25 1.12 0.31
CA PRO A 74 19.04 0.89 1.07
C PRO A 74 17.78 1.25 0.28
N LEU A 75 16.93 0.27 0.00
CA LEU A 75 15.67 0.48 -0.70
C LEU A 75 14.60 1.00 0.26
N ALA A 76 13.81 1.97 -0.20
CA ALA A 76 12.57 2.36 0.48
C ALA A 76 11.49 1.29 0.25
N PRO A 77 10.63 1.01 1.24
CA PRO A 77 9.48 0.14 1.04
C PRO A 77 8.44 0.80 0.12
N SER A 78 7.61 -0.02 -0.51
CA SER A 78 6.54 0.49 -1.39
C SER A 78 5.49 1.28 -0.62
N ALA A 79 4.76 2.15 -1.33
CA ALA A 79 3.63 2.87 -0.76
C ALA A 79 2.54 1.93 -0.25
N GLU A 80 2.33 0.81 -0.94
CA GLU A 80 1.40 -0.24 -0.53
C GLU A 80 1.84 -0.96 0.74
N ASP A 81 3.12 -1.29 0.89
CA ASP A 81 3.62 -1.93 2.12
C ASP A 81 3.43 -1.01 3.32
N ILE A 82 3.74 0.27 3.15
CA ILE A 82 3.49 1.29 4.18
C ILE A 82 1.99 1.40 4.48
N ALA A 83 1.15 1.50 3.45
CA ALA A 83 -0.29 1.63 3.63
C ALA A 83 -0.89 0.40 4.34
N ARG A 84 -0.47 -0.81 3.97
CA ARG A 84 -0.87 -2.07 4.62
C ARG A 84 -0.47 -2.09 6.09
N ALA A 85 0.77 -1.71 6.40
CA ALA A 85 1.23 -1.65 7.80
C ALA A 85 0.42 -0.62 8.62
N LEU A 86 0.04 0.51 8.01
CA LEU A 86 -0.78 1.54 8.65
C LEU A 86 -2.25 1.15 8.82
N ALA A 87 -2.81 0.37 7.89
CA ALA A 87 -4.15 -0.22 8.01
C ALA A 87 -4.22 -1.21 9.18
N GLY A 88 -3.06 -1.78 9.56
CA GLY A 88 -2.89 -2.58 10.76
C GLY A 88 -3.61 -3.92 10.71
N ARG A 89 -3.71 -4.56 11.88
CA ARG A 89 -4.39 -5.86 12.06
C ARG A 89 -5.92 -5.78 11.96
N ASP A 90 -6.50 -4.58 11.99
CA ASP A 90 -7.97 -4.35 12.02
C ASP A 90 -8.69 -4.77 10.73
N ARG A 91 -7.99 -5.41 9.79
CA ARG A 91 -8.52 -5.86 8.49
C ARG A 91 -9.24 -4.75 7.73
N THR A 92 -8.83 -3.49 7.96
CA THR A 92 -9.39 -2.35 7.23
C THR A 92 -8.97 -2.46 5.78
N ARG A 93 -9.92 -2.21 4.89
CA ARG A 93 -9.68 -2.34 3.47
C ARG A 93 -8.99 -1.08 2.97
N LEU A 94 -8.16 -1.26 1.95
CA LEU A 94 -7.46 -0.19 1.27
C LEU A 94 -7.85 -0.21 -0.21
N GLN A 95 -8.04 0.98 -0.77
CA GLN A 95 -8.29 1.16 -2.19
C GLN A 95 -7.42 2.30 -2.70
N PRO A 96 -6.42 2.04 -3.57
CA PRO A 96 -5.66 3.09 -4.23
C PRO A 96 -6.58 4.13 -4.88
N ALA A 97 -6.23 5.41 -4.76
CA ALA A 97 -7.04 6.50 -5.28
C ALA A 97 -6.20 7.70 -5.77
N GLY A 98 -6.87 8.63 -6.45
CA GLY A 98 -6.26 9.83 -7.03
C GLY A 98 -5.21 9.49 -8.09
N ALA A 99 -4.23 10.39 -8.25
CA ALA A 99 -3.10 10.20 -9.16
C ALA A 99 -2.39 8.85 -9.01
N TYR A 100 -2.37 8.27 -7.80
CA TYR A 100 -1.78 6.96 -7.57
C TYR A 100 -2.53 5.83 -8.26
N ALA A 101 -3.88 5.86 -8.28
CA ALA A 101 -4.67 4.86 -8.99
C ALA A 101 -4.45 4.94 -10.50
N ALA A 102 -4.38 6.15 -11.06
CA ALA A 102 -4.09 6.35 -12.48
C ALA A 102 -2.68 5.86 -12.85
N ASN A 103 -1.68 6.20 -12.04
CA ASN A 103 -0.30 5.73 -12.24
C ASN A 103 -0.16 4.20 -12.12
N ALA A 104 -0.83 3.58 -11.14
CA ALA A 104 -0.82 2.13 -10.95
C ALA A 104 -1.39 1.34 -12.15
N LEU A 105 -2.25 1.98 -12.96
CA LEU A 105 -2.79 1.40 -14.20
C LEU A 105 -2.05 1.83 -15.47
N GLY A 106 -0.92 2.55 -15.35
CA GLY A 106 -0.18 3.07 -16.50
C GLY A 106 -0.91 4.19 -17.25
N LEU A 107 -1.96 4.77 -16.68
CA LEU A 107 -2.73 5.86 -17.29
C LEU A 107 -2.13 7.25 -17.03
N SER A 108 -1.11 7.32 -16.19
CA SER A 108 -0.31 8.51 -15.89
C SER A 108 1.15 8.13 -15.66
N GLU A 109 2.06 8.88 -16.28
CA GLU A 109 3.51 8.76 -16.09
C GLU A 109 3.99 9.44 -14.81
N GLN A 110 3.15 10.30 -14.21
CA GLN A 110 3.53 11.05 -13.03
C GLN A 110 3.62 10.13 -11.81
N VAL A 111 4.82 10.04 -11.23
CA VAL A 111 5.02 9.40 -9.93
C VAL A 111 4.59 10.39 -8.83
N PRO A 112 3.48 10.15 -8.11
CA PRO A 112 2.94 11.14 -7.21
C PRO A 112 3.75 11.21 -5.90
N ALA A 113 4.17 12.41 -5.51
CA ALA A 113 4.77 12.65 -4.18
C ALA A 113 3.79 12.38 -3.03
N LYS A 114 2.48 12.38 -3.32
CA LYS A 114 1.40 12.08 -2.38
C LYS A 114 0.59 10.89 -2.88
N VAL A 115 0.73 9.76 -2.20
CA VAL A 115 -0.03 8.54 -2.46
C VAL A 115 -1.26 8.50 -1.56
N VAL A 116 -2.43 8.31 -2.17
CA VAL A 116 -3.71 8.29 -1.46
C VAL A 116 -4.34 6.90 -1.55
N PHE A 117 -4.75 6.37 -0.39
CA PHE A 117 -5.60 5.19 -0.28
C PHE A 117 -6.91 5.57 0.40
N LEU A 118 -8.04 5.14 -0.13
CA LEU A 118 -9.30 5.14 0.60
C LEU A 118 -9.32 3.98 1.59
N THR A 119 -9.95 4.19 2.74
CA THR A 119 -10.13 3.17 3.76
C THR A 119 -11.48 3.27 4.45
N ASP A 120 -11.99 2.14 4.97
CA ASP A 120 -13.10 2.10 5.93
C ASP A 120 -12.63 2.24 7.39
N GLY A 121 -11.32 2.25 7.61
CA GLY A 121 -10.69 2.48 8.91
C GLY A 121 -10.42 3.95 9.27
N PRO A 122 -9.62 4.18 10.32
CA PRO A 122 -9.19 5.53 10.72
C PRO A 122 -8.36 6.21 9.62
N ALA A 123 -8.59 7.52 9.45
CA ALA A 123 -7.74 8.33 8.59
C ALA A 123 -6.34 8.47 9.21
N ARG A 124 -5.30 8.38 8.37
CA ARG A 124 -3.89 8.51 8.78
C ARG A 124 -3.12 9.22 7.68
N THR A 125 -2.15 10.04 8.06
CA THR A 125 -1.18 10.59 7.10
C THR A 125 0.20 10.41 7.68
N VAL A 126 1.12 9.88 6.87
CA VAL A 126 2.52 9.71 7.25
C VAL A 126 3.40 10.25 6.14
N LYS A 127 4.50 10.90 6.51
CA LYS A 127 5.57 11.28 5.60
C LYS A 127 6.71 10.29 5.78
N VAL A 128 7.13 9.66 4.69
CA VAL A 128 8.25 8.72 4.63
C VAL A 128 9.21 9.22 3.56
N GLY A 129 10.31 9.82 3.99
CA GLY A 129 11.23 10.52 3.09
C GLY A 129 10.50 11.64 2.30
N PRO A 130 10.59 11.67 0.96
CA PRO A 130 9.90 12.65 0.14
C PRO A 130 8.41 12.34 -0.07
N THR A 131 7.97 11.11 0.21
CA THR A 131 6.63 10.63 -0.11
C THR A 131 5.67 10.79 1.07
N THR A 132 4.46 11.26 0.79
CA THR A 132 3.36 11.30 1.76
C THR A 132 2.37 10.18 1.45
N ILE A 133 2.11 9.31 2.42
CA ILE A 133 1.07 8.28 2.34
C ILE A 133 -0.13 8.76 3.14
N GLN A 134 -1.30 8.87 2.49
CA GLN A 134 -2.55 9.30 3.11
C GLN A 134 -3.60 8.20 3.03
N LEU A 135 -4.02 7.68 4.18
CA LEU A 135 -5.24 6.90 4.33
C LEU A 135 -6.40 7.85 4.57
N ARG A 136 -7.31 7.95 3.61
CA ARG A 136 -8.50 8.81 3.67
C ARG A 136 -9.73 7.96 3.94
N ARG A 137 -10.39 8.18 5.07
CA ARG A 137 -11.65 7.50 5.39
C ARG A 137 -12.71 7.84 4.35
N THR A 138 -13.47 6.84 3.90
CA THR A 138 -14.59 7.03 2.97
C THR A 138 -15.83 6.22 3.39
N THR A 139 -16.88 6.30 2.59
CA THR A 139 -18.15 5.60 2.84
C THR A 139 -18.07 4.13 2.45
N PRO A 140 -18.88 3.24 3.07
CA PRO A 140 -18.95 1.83 2.69
C PRO A 140 -19.22 1.60 1.19
N LYS A 141 -20.06 2.46 0.58
CA LYS A 141 -20.33 2.45 -0.86
C LYS A 141 -19.07 2.58 -1.71
N ASN A 142 -18.16 3.49 -1.35
CA ASN A 142 -16.90 3.65 -2.08
C ASN A 142 -15.90 2.51 -1.83
N MET A 143 -16.09 1.73 -0.75
CA MET A 143 -15.24 0.59 -0.40
C MET A 143 -15.80 -0.74 -0.91
N GLU A 144 -16.97 -0.77 -1.56
CA GLU A 144 -17.60 -2.03 -2.02
C GLU A 144 -16.73 -2.75 -3.04
N ALA A 145 -16.05 -2.01 -3.92
CA ALA A 145 -15.12 -2.52 -4.92
C ALA A 145 -13.65 -2.60 -4.42
N ALA A 146 -13.39 -2.34 -3.13
CA ALA A 146 -12.03 -2.31 -2.59
C ALA A 146 -11.30 -3.64 -2.79
N GLY A 147 -10.05 -3.57 -3.27
CA GLY A 147 -9.22 -4.74 -3.55
C GLY A 147 -9.55 -5.46 -4.87
N ARG A 148 -10.52 -4.96 -5.65
CA ARG A 148 -10.86 -5.46 -6.98
C ARG A 148 -10.30 -4.54 -8.07
N LEU A 149 -10.12 -5.10 -9.27
CA LEU A 149 -9.74 -4.32 -10.44
C LEU A 149 -10.74 -3.18 -10.72
N SER A 150 -12.05 -3.46 -10.60
CA SER A 150 -13.12 -2.48 -10.77
C SER A 150 -12.94 -1.27 -9.85
N GLY A 151 -12.55 -1.49 -8.59
CA GLY A 151 -12.28 -0.42 -7.63
C GLY A 151 -11.11 0.47 -8.06
N LEU A 152 -10.01 -0.15 -8.53
CA LEU A 152 -8.85 0.58 -9.03
C LEU A 152 -9.20 1.40 -10.28
N LEU A 153 -9.91 0.80 -11.25
CA LEU A 153 -10.37 1.49 -12.45
C LEU A 153 -11.32 2.64 -12.11
N ILE A 154 -12.30 2.45 -11.22
CA ILE A 154 -13.21 3.53 -10.81
C ILE A 154 -12.43 4.72 -10.26
N GLN A 155 -11.42 4.50 -9.41
CA GLN A 155 -10.66 5.60 -8.85
C GLN A 155 -9.74 6.26 -9.88
N ALA A 156 -9.10 5.49 -10.75
CA ALA A 156 -8.26 6.02 -11.81
C ALA A 156 -9.06 6.85 -12.82
N LEU A 157 -10.20 6.34 -13.29
CA LEU A 157 -11.06 7.04 -14.23
C LEU A 157 -11.71 8.29 -13.60
N ARG A 158 -12.00 8.27 -12.30
CA ARG A 158 -12.43 9.48 -11.55
C ARG A 158 -11.34 10.55 -11.52
N GLU A 159 -10.09 10.15 -11.33
CA GLU A 159 -8.95 11.07 -11.32
C GLU A 159 -8.73 11.70 -12.70
N LEU A 160 -8.80 10.89 -13.75
CA LEU A 160 -8.66 11.39 -15.12
C LEU A 160 -9.82 12.30 -15.53
N GLY A 161 -11.04 11.95 -15.15
CA GLY A 161 -12.26 12.55 -15.69
C GLY A 161 -12.63 12.00 -17.06
N GLN A 162 -13.93 12.01 -17.37
CA GLN A 162 -14.50 11.36 -18.56
C GLN A 162 -13.85 11.83 -19.88
N GLU A 163 -13.60 13.13 -20.02
CA GLU A 163 -13.01 13.74 -21.22
C GLU A 163 -11.60 13.21 -21.52
N HIS A 164 -10.89 12.69 -20.52
CA HIS A 164 -9.52 12.21 -20.68
C HIS A 164 -9.44 10.69 -20.81
N VAL A 165 -10.55 9.96 -20.87
CA VAL A 165 -10.55 8.50 -21.11
C VAL A 165 -10.57 8.22 -22.61
N THR A 166 -9.44 8.53 -23.26
CA THR A 166 -9.21 8.39 -24.70
C THR A 166 -9.19 6.93 -25.15
N GLN A 167 -9.36 6.69 -26.46
CA GLN A 167 -9.30 5.35 -27.03
C GLN A 167 -7.94 4.68 -26.79
N GLU A 168 -6.85 5.43 -26.96
CA GLU A 168 -5.49 4.96 -26.67
C GLU A 168 -5.33 4.44 -25.24
N ARG A 169 -5.90 5.14 -24.25
CA ARG A 169 -5.89 4.71 -22.85
C ARG A 169 -6.71 3.43 -22.63
N ARG A 170 -7.82 3.26 -23.34
CA ARG A 170 -8.62 2.03 -23.28
C ARG A 170 -7.87 0.86 -23.89
N GLU A 171 -7.23 1.04 -25.04
CA GLU A 171 -6.37 0.04 -25.67
C GLU A 171 -5.17 -0.32 -24.77
N HIS A 172 -4.55 0.68 -24.13
CA HIS A 172 -3.51 0.42 -23.14
C HIS A 172 -4.01 -0.52 -22.03
N LEU A 173 -5.18 -0.25 -21.45
CA LEU A 173 -5.78 -1.10 -20.43
C LEU A 173 -6.10 -2.50 -20.95
N LYS A 174 -6.57 -2.64 -22.20
CA LYS A 174 -6.81 -3.96 -22.82
C LYS A 174 -5.53 -4.77 -22.97
N ARG A 175 -4.40 -4.11 -23.30
CA ARG A 175 -3.07 -4.73 -23.46
C ARG A 175 -2.44 -5.10 -22.11
N THR A 176 -2.59 -4.27 -21.09
CA THR A 176 -1.91 -4.46 -19.80
C THR A 176 -2.70 -5.31 -18.80
N ILE A 177 -4.02 -5.38 -18.95
CA ILE A 177 -4.89 -6.14 -18.06
C ILE A 177 -5.36 -7.42 -18.78
N PRO A 178 -5.08 -8.61 -18.21
CA PRO A 178 -5.55 -9.88 -18.74
C PRO A 178 -7.06 -9.93 -19.00
N ALA A 179 -7.47 -10.56 -20.10
CA ALA A 179 -8.87 -10.60 -20.52
C ALA A 179 -9.79 -11.23 -19.46
N ASP A 180 -9.36 -12.30 -18.79
CA ASP A 180 -10.09 -12.95 -17.69
C ASP A 180 -10.41 -11.97 -16.55
N LYS A 181 -9.45 -11.10 -16.21
CA LYS A 181 -9.64 -10.04 -15.21
C LYS A 181 -10.55 -8.92 -15.70
N ARG A 182 -10.45 -8.54 -16.97
CA ARG A 182 -11.36 -7.55 -17.55
C ARG A 182 -12.81 -8.03 -17.57
N ARG A 183 -13.06 -9.32 -17.80
CA ARG A 183 -14.42 -9.90 -17.74
C ARG A 183 -15.08 -9.76 -16.36
N GLU A 184 -14.30 -9.72 -15.27
CA GLU A 184 -14.83 -9.50 -13.92
C GLU A 184 -15.52 -8.13 -13.77
N LEU A 185 -15.18 -7.13 -14.61
CA LEU A 185 -15.76 -5.78 -14.57
C LEU A 185 -17.29 -5.78 -14.78
N LEU A 186 -17.81 -6.74 -15.55
CA LEU A 186 -19.25 -6.86 -15.82
C LEU A 186 -20.06 -7.13 -14.55
N LYS A 187 -19.49 -7.86 -13.58
CA LYS A 187 -20.12 -8.17 -12.30
C LYS A 187 -20.25 -6.94 -11.39
N ASP A 188 -19.36 -5.96 -11.61
CA ASP A 188 -19.22 -4.77 -10.78
C ASP A 188 -19.77 -3.49 -11.44
N LEU A 189 -20.48 -3.59 -12.58
CA LEU A 189 -21.08 -2.43 -13.27
C LEU A 189 -21.90 -1.55 -12.31
N ARG A 190 -22.72 -2.16 -11.44
CA ARG A 190 -23.54 -1.45 -10.46
C ARG A 190 -22.73 -0.65 -9.42
N LEU A 191 -21.44 -0.97 -9.25
CA LEU A 191 -20.54 -0.28 -8.32
C LEU A 191 -19.90 0.96 -8.97
N ALA A 192 -19.85 0.98 -10.31
CA ALA A 192 -19.29 2.09 -11.07
C ALA A 192 -20.36 3.17 -11.35
N PRO A 193 -19.96 4.46 -11.41
CA PRO A 193 -20.79 5.52 -11.99
C PRO A 193 -21.29 5.16 -13.40
N ALA A 194 -22.52 5.58 -13.74
CA ALA A 194 -23.18 5.23 -15.00
C ALA A 194 -22.34 5.54 -16.26
N TRP A 195 -21.62 6.67 -16.26
CA TRP A 195 -20.76 7.06 -17.39
C TRP A 195 -19.59 6.10 -17.62
N MET A 196 -19.19 5.31 -16.62
CA MET A 196 -18.13 4.30 -16.76
C MET A 196 -18.63 2.96 -17.29
N HIS A 197 -19.95 2.73 -17.32
CA HIS A 197 -20.50 1.43 -17.74
C HIS A 197 -20.13 1.06 -19.18
N PRO A 198 -20.19 1.97 -20.17
CA PRO A 198 -19.74 1.65 -21.53
C PRO A 198 -18.25 1.27 -21.58
N ILE A 199 -17.40 1.98 -20.82
CA ILE A 199 -15.96 1.70 -20.74
C ILE A 199 -15.73 0.30 -20.16
N PHE A 200 -16.45 -0.08 -19.10
CA PHE A 200 -16.31 -1.40 -18.48
C PHE A 200 -16.75 -2.52 -19.41
N ARG A 201 -17.80 -2.31 -20.21
CA ARG A 201 -18.25 -3.28 -21.22
C ARG A 201 -17.23 -3.44 -22.33
N GLU A 202 -16.76 -2.34 -22.90
CA GLU A 202 -15.72 -2.34 -23.95
C GLU A 202 -14.43 -3.02 -23.48
N LEU A 203 -14.01 -2.74 -22.24
CA LEU A 203 -12.85 -3.41 -21.66
C LEU A 203 -13.10 -4.90 -21.41
N ALA A 204 -14.33 -5.33 -21.14
CA ALA A 204 -14.62 -6.74 -20.89
C ALA A 204 -14.77 -7.57 -22.18
N GLU A 205 -14.99 -6.92 -23.32
CA GLU A 205 -15.05 -7.58 -24.63
C GLU A 205 -13.68 -8.16 -25.02
N GLU A 206 -13.72 -9.36 -25.60
CA GLU A 206 -12.57 -9.94 -26.28
C GLU A 206 -12.55 -9.40 -27.70
N GLU A 207 -11.41 -8.85 -28.12
CA GLU A 207 -11.17 -8.63 -29.55
C GLU A 207 -11.11 -10.02 -30.19
N ALA A 208 -11.98 -10.23 -31.18
CA ALA A 208 -12.12 -11.48 -31.93
C ALA A 208 -10.87 -11.79 -32.76
#